data_AF-A0A1G4QYX0-F1
#
_entry.id   AF-A0A1G4QYX0-F1
#
_cell.length_a   1.000
_cell.length_b   1.000
_cell.length_c   1.000
_cell.angle_alpha   90.00
_cell.angle_beta   90.00
_cell.angle_gamma   90.00
#
_symmetry.space_group_name_H-M   'P 1'
#
loop_
_entity.id
_entity.type
_entity.pdbx_description
1 polymer ?
#
loop_
_entity_poly.entity_id
_entity_poly.type
_entity_poly.pdbx_seq_one_letter_code
_entity_poly.pdbx_strand_id
1 'polypeptide(L)'
;MNKVSKESFIVEPTREIIDDYIRRFDEDSEIRADVDAVKKVFQTFDNTSLENILIKVIILNNRFSAGLCDRPSDKKGIAIDVYSMSVLLKSEYHDPTSVEQFLAGMEILSSISEARGKNKPISFLSKYYHWSCAVKDNPVDLPIYDKYARGMLYYLCKKCSYLESINQEEILEYSDFFRMYLTVLGLINNHLGTDYSVSDFDKYLWKYAKELRNPEDPEAVSVDIGI
;
A
#
# COMPACT_ATOMS: atom_id res chain seq x y z
N MET A 1 5.04 -1.88 34.80
CA MET A 1 4.92 -2.93 33.75
C MET A 1 5.82 -2.52 32.60
N ASN A 2 6.85 -3.32 32.28
CA ASN A 2 7.70 -3.06 31.13
C ASN A 2 6.86 -3.23 29.86
N LYS A 3 6.74 -2.18 29.04
CA LYS A 3 6.19 -2.30 27.69
C LYS A 3 7.14 -3.20 26.91
N VAL A 4 6.69 -4.42 26.60
CA VAL A 4 7.35 -5.28 25.62
C VAL A 4 7.38 -4.51 24.30
N SER A 5 8.57 -4.29 23.73
CA SER A 5 8.69 -3.50 22.49
C SER A 5 8.08 -4.28 21.32
N LYS A 6 7.38 -3.57 20.43
CA LYS A 6 6.70 -4.14 19.24
C LYS A 6 7.62 -5.03 18.39
N GLU A 7 8.90 -4.66 18.38
CA GLU A 7 9.97 -5.40 17.72
C GLU A 7 10.02 -6.87 18.19
N SER A 8 9.74 -7.19 19.45
CA SER A 8 9.87 -8.57 19.95
C SER A 8 8.95 -9.61 19.28
N PHE A 9 7.87 -9.19 18.62
CA PHE A 9 6.90 -10.08 17.96
C PHE A 9 7.17 -10.28 16.46
N ILE A 10 8.05 -9.46 15.89
CA ILE A 10 8.42 -9.57 14.47
C ILE A 10 9.60 -10.52 14.38
N VAL A 11 9.37 -11.62 13.69
CA VAL A 11 10.38 -12.65 13.45
C VAL A 11 11.07 -12.40 12.11
N GLU A 12 12.30 -12.88 12.00
CA GLU A 12 13.01 -12.91 10.72
C GLU A 12 12.23 -13.79 9.73
N PRO A 13 11.97 -13.32 8.50
CA PRO A 13 11.17 -14.06 7.54
C PRO A 13 11.91 -15.32 7.09
N THR A 14 11.18 -16.43 7.04
CA THR A 14 11.57 -17.64 6.30
C THR A 14 10.61 -17.84 5.13
N ARG A 15 10.95 -18.75 4.21
CA ARG A 15 10.07 -19.15 3.12
C ARG A 15 8.71 -19.61 3.64
N GLU A 16 8.71 -20.46 4.65
CA GLU A 16 7.50 -21.03 5.24
C GLU A 16 6.60 -19.95 5.84
N ILE A 17 7.18 -18.93 6.48
CA ILE A 17 6.44 -17.81 7.08
C ILE A 17 5.81 -16.95 5.97
N ILE A 18 6.60 -16.55 4.97
CA ILE A 18 6.10 -15.72 3.87
C ILE A 18 4.99 -16.45 3.11
N ASP A 19 5.22 -17.71 2.74
CA ASP A 19 4.26 -18.53 2.01
C ASP A 19 2.94 -18.71 2.78
N ASP A 20 3.01 -18.92 4.11
CA ASP A 20 1.80 -19.04 4.93
C ASP A 20 0.98 -17.76 4.93
N TYR A 21 1.61 -16.59 5.10
CA TYR A 21 0.89 -15.32 5.07
C TYR A 21 0.29 -14.99 3.71
N ILE A 22 1.01 -15.29 2.61
CA ILE A 22 0.49 -15.14 1.24
C ILE A 22 -0.74 -16.04 1.06
N ARG A 23 -0.62 -17.33 1.43
CA ARG A 23 -1.70 -18.30 1.33
C ARG A 23 -2.92 -17.85 2.15
N ARG A 24 -2.72 -17.40 3.39
CA ARG A 24 -3.79 -16.90 4.27
C ARG A 24 -4.42 -15.61 3.77
N PHE A 25 -3.66 -14.76 3.06
CA PHE A 25 -4.23 -13.61 2.36
C PHE A 25 -5.14 -14.07 1.22
N ASP A 26 -4.67 -15.00 0.39
CA ASP A 26 -5.41 -15.47 -0.78
C ASP A 26 -6.64 -16.30 -0.41
N GLU A 27 -6.61 -17.05 0.69
CA GLU A 27 -7.70 -17.87 1.21
C GLU A 27 -8.77 -17.08 1.98
N ASP A 28 -8.47 -15.86 2.43
CA ASP A 28 -9.40 -15.03 3.19
C ASP A 28 -10.55 -14.55 2.31
N SER A 29 -11.75 -15.09 2.56
CA SER A 29 -12.92 -14.83 1.72
C SER A 29 -13.37 -13.36 1.73
N GLU A 30 -13.16 -12.64 2.83
CA GLU A 30 -13.53 -11.22 2.92
C GLU A 30 -12.55 -10.37 2.12
N ILE A 31 -11.25 -10.61 2.30
CA ILE A 31 -10.20 -9.95 1.50
C ILE A 31 -10.41 -10.22 0.02
N ARG A 32 -10.66 -11.48 -0.35
CA ARG A 32 -10.88 -11.87 -1.75
C ARG A 32 -12.08 -11.14 -2.35
N ALA A 33 -13.21 -11.07 -1.63
CA ALA A 33 -14.38 -10.36 -2.10
C ALA A 33 -14.10 -8.87 -2.34
N ASP A 34 -13.33 -8.22 -1.46
CA ASP A 34 -12.94 -6.83 -1.61
C ASP A 34 -11.97 -6.63 -2.79
N VAL A 35 -10.97 -7.51 -2.95
CA VAL A 35 -10.03 -7.50 -4.09
C VAL A 35 -10.77 -7.68 -5.41
N ASP A 36 -11.67 -8.66 -5.51
CA ASP A 36 -12.43 -8.94 -6.72
C ASP A 36 -13.37 -7.77 -7.08
N ALA A 37 -14.01 -7.16 -6.07
CA ALA A 37 -14.84 -5.98 -6.28
C ALA A 37 -14.02 -4.80 -6.82
N VAL A 38 -12.83 -4.55 -6.27
CA VAL A 38 -11.93 -3.49 -6.78
C VAL A 38 -11.47 -3.81 -8.20
N LYS A 39 -10.96 -5.01 -8.46
CA LYS A 39 -10.54 -5.43 -9.81
C LYS A 39 -11.66 -5.23 -10.83
N LYS A 40 -12.87 -5.69 -10.52
CA LYS A 40 -14.03 -5.53 -11.41
C LYS A 40 -14.33 -4.07 -11.71
N VAL A 41 -14.27 -3.19 -10.71
CA VAL A 41 -14.47 -1.74 -10.89
C VAL A 41 -13.38 -1.14 -11.76
N PHE A 42 -12.10 -1.49 -11.53
CA PHE A 42 -10.98 -0.96 -12.31
C PHE A 42 -10.95 -1.49 -13.75
N GLN A 43 -11.47 -2.70 -14.01
CA GLN A 43 -11.67 -3.25 -15.36
C GLN A 43 -12.86 -2.63 -16.10
N THR A 44 -13.93 -2.29 -15.38
CA THR A 44 -15.18 -1.80 -15.99
C THR A 44 -15.10 -0.34 -16.39
N PHE A 45 -14.47 0.48 -15.55
CA PHE A 45 -14.45 1.92 -15.69
C PHE A 45 -13.07 2.38 -16.16
N ASP A 46 -13.00 3.28 -17.13
CA ASP A 46 -11.75 3.90 -17.57
C ASP A 46 -11.43 5.18 -16.76
N ASN A 47 -10.40 5.92 -17.15
CA ASN A 47 -10.10 7.24 -16.58
C ASN A 47 -10.51 8.39 -17.52
N THR A 48 -11.44 8.18 -18.46
CA THR A 48 -11.80 9.19 -19.47
C THR A 48 -12.91 10.14 -18.99
N SER A 49 -13.77 9.69 -18.07
CA SER A 49 -14.84 10.48 -17.48
C SER A 49 -14.65 10.70 -15.98
N LEU A 50 -15.20 11.79 -15.46
CA LEU A 50 -15.11 12.13 -14.03
C LEU A 50 -15.89 11.11 -13.19
N GLU A 51 -17.03 10.67 -13.70
CA GLU A 51 -17.95 9.69 -13.11
C GLU A 51 -17.26 8.35 -12.90
N ASN A 52 -16.54 7.86 -13.92
CA ASN A 52 -15.78 6.61 -13.85
C ASN A 52 -14.67 6.68 -12.79
N ILE A 53 -13.94 7.79 -12.75
CA ILE A 53 -12.89 8.02 -11.75
C ILE A 53 -13.52 8.10 -10.34
N LEU A 54 -14.63 8.81 -10.17
CA LEU A 54 -15.34 8.91 -8.89
C LEU A 54 -15.73 7.54 -8.34
N ILE A 55 -16.24 6.65 -9.19
CA ILE A 55 -16.61 5.28 -8.79
C ILE A 55 -15.38 4.52 -8.27
N LYS A 56 -14.25 4.58 -9.00
CA LYS A 56 -12.99 3.95 -8.56
C LYS A 56 -12.51 4.49 -7.23
N VAL A 57 -12.49 5.81 -7.06
CA VAL A 57 -12.03 6.45 -5.82
C VAL A 57 -12.91 6.05 -4.63
N ILE A 58 -14.23 6.06 -4.78
CA ILE A 58 -15.17 5.71 -3.71
C ILE A 58 -15.00 4.25 -3.29
N ILE A 59 -14.94 3.33 -4.26
CA ILE A 59 -14.77 1.90 -3.96
C ILE A 59 -13.42 1.66 -3.27
N LEU A 60 -12.34 2.23 -3.80
CA LEU A 60 -11.01 2.01 -3.25
C LEU A 60 -10.87 2.56 -1.83
N ASN A 61 -11.39 3.76 -1.57
CA ASN A 61 -11.32 4.35 -0.24
C ASN A 61 -12.13 3.55 0.80
N ASN A 62 -13.31 3.04 0.43
CA ASN A 62 -14.16 2.28 1.34
C ASN A 62 -13.61 0.88 1.66
N ARG A 63 -12.93 0.22 0.71
CA ARG A 63 -12.43 -1.16 0.92
C ARG A 63 -11.03 -1.23 1.53
N PHE A 64 -10.16 -0.29 1.17
CA PHE A 64 -8.76 -0.34 1.60
C PHE A 64 -8.36 0.77 2.58
N SER A 65 -9.35 1.48 3.17
CA SER A 65 -9.13 2.56 4.15
C SER A 65 -8.00 3.50 3.73
N ALA A 66 -8.06 3.94 2.48
CA ALA A 66 -6.94 4.53 1.76
C ALA A 66 -6.58 5.96 2.23
N GLY A 67 -7.18 6.43 3.32
CA GLY A 67 -6.77 7.64 4.02
C GLY A 67 -7.24 8.94 3.37
N LEU A 68 -8.16 8.89 2.39
CA LEU A 68 -8.78 10.12 1.87
C LEU A 68 -9.73 10.78 2.89
N CYS A 69 -10.07 10.10 4.00
CA CYS A 69 -10.87 10.65 5.11
C CYS A 69 -10.75 9.84 6.41
N ASP A 70 -10.44 10.51 7.53
CA ASP A 70 -10.72 10.02 8.89
C ASP A 70 -12.11 10.49 9.41
N ARG A 71 -12.84 11.33 8.66
CA ARG A 71 -14.13 11.90 9.10
C ARG A 71 -15.21 11.85 8.01
N PRO A 72 -16.31 11.10 8.20
CA PRO A 72 -17.45 11.01 7.27
C PRO A 72 -18.21 12.33 7.00
N SER A 73 -17.93 13.40 7.76
CA SER A 73 -18.70 14.65 7.70
C SER A 73 -18.31 15.60 6.56
N ASP A 74 -17.11 15.51 5.98
CA ASP A 74 -16.65 16.42 4.93
C ASP A 74 -16.74 15.81 3.52
N LYS A 75 -17.97 15.48 3.12
CA LYS A 75 -18.29 15.04 1.74
C LYS A 75 -17.79 16.03 0.67
N LYS A 76 -17.67 17.32 1.01
CA LYS A 76 -17.13 18.38 0.13
C LYS A 76 -15.61 18.28 -0.03
N GLY A 77 -14.89 17.85 1.01
CA GLY A 77 -13.45 17.59 0.96
C GLY A 77 -13.13 16.41 0.04
N ILE A 78 -13.88 15.32 0.19
CA ILE A 78 -13.81 14.13 -0.66
C ILE A 78 -14.05 14.52 -2.12
N ALA A 79 -15.13 15.24 -2.43
CA ALA A 79 -15.45 15.63 -3.80
C ALA A 79 -14.38 16.50 -4.46
N ILE A 80 -13.74 17.42 -3.71
CA ILE A 80 -12.63 18.24 -4.21
C ILE A 80 -11.38 17.41 -4.46
N ASP A 81 -11.06 16.49 -3.55
CA ASP A 81 -9.91 15.59 -3.70
C ASP A 81 -10.13 14.66 -4.89
N VAL A 82 -11.31 14.04 -5.00
CA VAL A 82 -11.64 13.17 -6.14
C VAL A 82 -11.71 13.96 -7.45
N TYR A 83 -12.28 15.16 -7.47
CA TYR A 83 -12.30 16.00 -8.68
C TYR A 83 -10.89 16.35 -9.12
N SER A 84 -10.02 16.70 -8.19
CA SER A 84 -8.65 17.13 -8.53
C SER A 84 -7.79 15.96 -8.94
N MET A 85 -7.95 14.83 -8.23
CA MET A 85 -7.47 13.54 -8.67
C MET A 85 -7.96 13.21 -10.07
N SER A 86 -9.23 13.43 -10.39
CA SER A 86 -9.77 13.10 -11.71
C SER A 86 -9.30 14.01 -12.84
N VAL A 87 -9.04 15.30 -12.56
CA VAL A 87 -8.44 16.22 -13.53
C VAL A 87 -7.00 15.77 -13.83
N LEU A 88 -6.29 15.33 -12.80
CA LEU A 88 -4.90 14.89 -12.92
C LEU A 88 -4.78 13.50 -13.56
N LEU A 89 -5.66 12.58 -13.18
CA LEU A 89 -5.86 11.27 -13.82
C LEU A 89 -6.53 11.37 -15.20
N LYS A 90 -6.70 12.56 -15.78
CA LYS A 90 -7.00 12.75 -17.20
C LYS A 90 -5.77 13.20 -18.00
N SER A 91 -4.67 13.53 -17.33
CA SER A 91 -3.39 13.91 -17.98
C SER A 91 -2.65 12.68 -18.52
N GLU A 92 -1.56 12.86 -19.26
CA GLU A 92 -0.72 11.77 -19.80
C GLU A 92 -0.17 10.77 -18.76
N TYR A 93 -0.28 11.09 -17.46
CA TYR A 93 0.15 10.28 -16.33
C TYR A 93 -0.96 9.40 -15.72
N HIS A 94 -2.14 9.35 -16.35
CA HIS A 94 -3.27 8.56 -15.86
C HIS A 94 -3.11 7.06 -16.07
N ASP A 95 -2.24 6.69 -17.00
CA ASP A 95 -2.04 5.31 -17.43
C ASP A 95 -0.54 5.05 -17.57
N PRO A 96 0.24 5.13 -16.48
CA PRO A 96 1.69 4.99 -16.56
C PRO A 96 2.03 3.63 -17.17
N THR A 97 2.89 3.69 -18.16
CA THR A 97 3.48 2.52 -18.84
C THR A 97 4.86 2.19 -18.28
N SER A 98 5.37 3.03 -17.37
CA SER A 98 6.64 2.84 -16.67
C SER A 98 6.59 3.34 -15.23
N VAL A 99 7.54 2.89 -14.41
CA VAL A 99 7.70 3.32 -13.01
C VAL A 99 8.04 4.81 -12.94
N GLU A 100 8.83 5.33 -13.87
CA GLU A 100 9.23 6.75 -13.90
C GLU A 100 8.04 7.65 -14.15
N GLN A 101 7.16 7.28 -15.10
CA GLN A 101 5.92 8.00 -15.35
C GLN A 101 5.00 7.97 -14.13
N PHE A 102 4.95 6.84 -13.43
CA PHE A 102 4.21 6.70 -12.20
C PHE A 102 4.77 7.62 -11.09
N LEU A 103 6.09 7.63 -10.87
CA LEU A 103 6.74 8.49 -9.86
C LEU A 103 6.54 9.98 -10.17
N ALA A 104 6.69 10.38 -11.43
CA ALA A 104 6.40 11.76 -11.85
C ALA A 104 4.94 12.15 -11.61
N GLY A 105 4.01 11.25 -11.91
CA GLY A 105 2.59 11.43 -11.58
C GLY A 105 2.36 11.60 -10.07
N MET A 106 2.97 10.74 -9.25
CA MET A 106 2.89 10.81 -7.79
C MET A 106 3.41 12.14 -7.21
N GLU A 107 4.51 12.66 -7.74
CA GLU A 107 5.09 13.94 -7.32
C GLU A 107 4.14 15.10 -7.64
N ILE A 108 3.64 15.18 -8.88
CA ILE A 108 2.67 16.22 -9.30
C ILE A 108 1.44 16.21 -8.40
N LEU A 109 0.89 15.02 -8.14
CA LEU A 109 -0.29 14.84 -7.29
C LEU A 109 -0.03 15.27 -5.85
N SER A 110 1.13 14.93 -5.31
CA SER A 110 1.54 15.30 -3.95
C SER A 110 1.71 16.81 -3.80
N SER A 111 2.35 17.48 -4.77
CA SER A 111 2.50 18.93 -4.77
C SER A 111 1.17 19.68 -4.84
N ILE A 112 0.18 19.14 -5.56
CA ILE A 112 -1.16 19.75 -5.64
C ILE A 112 -1.91 19.62 -4.31
N SER A 113 -1.81 18.49 -3.63
CA SER A 113 -2.38 18.32 -2.28
C SER A 113 -1.73 19.28 -1.28
N GLU A 114 -0.41 19.43 -1.34
CA GLU A 114 0.36 20.34 -0.48
C GLU A 114 0.01 21.81 -0.72
N ALA A 115 -0.09 22.24 -1.99
CA ALA A 115 -0.51 23.60 -2.36
C ALA A 115 -1.89 24.00 -1.83
N ARG A 116 -2.69 23.02 -1.39
CA ARG A 116 -4.03 23.20 -0.82
C ARG A 116 -4.08 23.03 0.69
N GLY A 117 -2.92 22.90 1.34
CA GLY A 117 -2.81 22.70 2.78
C GLY A 117 -3.37 21.35 3.26
N LYS A 118 -3.34 20.33 2.40
CA LYS A 118 -3.74 18.95 2.76
C LYS A 118 -2.52 18.05 2.86
N ASN A 119 -2.62 17.01 3.70
CA ASN A 119 -1.62 15.95 3.75
C ASN A 119 -1.50 15.26 2.38
N LYS A 120 -0.29 14.83 2.02
CA LYS A 120 -0.03 14.09 0.77
C LYS A 120 -0.82 12.76 0.79
N PRO A 121 -1.70 12.47 -0.20
CA PRO A 121 -2.52 11.25 -0.21
C PRO A 121 -1.75 10.04 -0.77
N ILE A 122 -0.45 9.89 -0.44
CA ILE A 122 0.46 8.89 -1.02
C ILE A 122 -0.09 7.46 -0.92
N SER A 123 -0.72 7.13 0.22
CA SER A 123 -1.32 5.81 0.43
C SER A 123 -2.50 5.52 -0.48
N PHE A 124 -3.32 6.53 -0.77
CA PHE A 124 -4.41 6.39 -1.72
C PHE A 124 -3.88 6.23 -3.14
N LEU A 125 -2.93 7.09 -3.51
CA LEU A 125 -2.40 7.14 -4.86
C LEU A 125 -1.70 5.83 -5.25
N SER A 126 -0.81 5.33 -4.39
CA SER A 126 -0.11 4.06 -4.63
C SER A 126 -1.09 2.90 -4.86
N LYS A 127 -2.16 2.80 -4.06
CA LYS A 127 -3.24 1.83 -4.27
C LYS A 127 -3.97 2.04 -5.58
N TYR A 128 -4.33 3.28 -5.90
CA TYR A 128 -5.07 3.60 -7.12
C TYR A 128 -4.30 3.16 -8.36
N TYR A 129 -3.01 3.47 -8.40
CA TYR A 129 -2.15 3.09 -9.51
C TYR A 129 -1.83 1.60 -9.53
N HIS A 130 -1.58 0.97 -8.37
CA HIS A 130 -1.45 -0.48 -8.28
C HIS A 130 -2.64 -1.18 -8.96
N TRP A 131 -3.87 -0.79 -8.60
CA TRP A 131 -5.07 -1.38 -9.21
C TRP A 131 -5.30 -0.98 -10.66
N SER A 132 -4.90 0.23 -11.07
CA SER A 132 -4.97 0.66 -12.47
C SER A 132 -4.01 -0.12 -13.37
N CYS A 133 -2.83 -0.46 -12.86
CA CYS A 133 -1.84 -1.26 -13.58
C CYS A 133 -2.21 -2.75 -13.57
N ALA A 134 -2.69 -3.28 -12.44
CA ALA A 134 -2.99 -4.69 -12.26
C ALA A 134 -4.08 -5.26 -13.21
N VAL A 135 -4.89 -4.38 -13.82
CA VAL A 135 -5.97 -4.78 -14.74
C VAL A 135 -5.59 -4.67 -16.22
N LYS A 136 -4.35 -4.29 -16.54
CA LYS A 136 -3.87 -4.17 -17.92
C LYS A 136 -3.23 -5.47 -18.42
N ASP A 137 -3.10 -5.57 -19.74
CA ASP A 137 -2.44 -6.70 -20.42
C ASP A 137 -0.94 -6.80 -20.08
N ASN A 138 -0.30 -5.70 -19.68
CA ASN A 138 1.09 -5.67 -19.21
C ASN A 138 1.18 -4.89 -17.87
N PRO A 139 0.89 -5.55 -16.74
CA PRO A 139 0.81 -4.89 -15.45
C PRO A 139 2.21 -4.49 -14.97
N VAL A 140 2.35 -3.23 -14.55
CA VAL A 140 3.51 -2.78 -13.76
C VAL A 140 3.24 -3.13 -12.31
N ASP A 141 4.08 -3.99 -11.72
CA ASP A 141 3.96 -4.41 -10.33
C ASP A 141 4.55 -3.33 -9.41
N LEU A 142 3.68 -2.53 -8.80
CA LEU A 142 4.03 -1.39 -7.95
C LEU A 142 3.68 -1.68 -6.50
N PRO A 143 4.58 -1.43 -5.54
CA PRO A 143 4.32 -1.67 -4.14
C PRO A 143 3.30 -0.69 -3.60
N ILE A 144 2.39 -1.19 -2.77
CA ILE A 144 1.39 -0.36 -2.12
C ILE A 144 2.05 0.37 -0.95
N TYR A 145 2.12 1.69 -1.05
CA TYR A 145 2.50 2.53 0.10
C TYR A 145 1.33 2.56 1.07
N ASP A 146 1.50 2.01 2.25
CA ASP A 146 0.58 2.22 3.35
C ASP A 146 1.27 2.08 4.71
N LYS A 147 0.54 2.37 5.78
CA LYS A 147 1.09 2.32 7.13
C LYS A 147 1.55 0.91 7.55
N TYR A 148 0.94 -0.13 7.00
CA TYR A 148 1.26 -1.52 7.29
C TYR A 148 2.54 -1.94 6.58
N ALA A 149 2.60 -1.75 5.26
CA ALA A 149 3.78 -2.04 4.45
C ALA A 149 4.99 -1.23 4.94
N ARG A 150 4.83 0.08 5.16
CA ARG A 150 5.90 0.95 5.66
C ARG A 150 6.39 0.53 7.04
N GLY A 151 5.45 0.24 7.95
CA GLY A 151 5.77 -0.21 9.31
C GLY A 151 6.52 -1.54 9.31
N MET A 152 6.03 -2.52 8.56
CA MET A 152 6.69 -3.83 8.47
C MET A 152 8.04 -3.76 7.77
N LEU A 153 8.18 -2.97 6.71
CA LEU A 153 9.47 -2.76 6.04
C LEU A 153 10.53 -2.24 7.03
N TYR A 154 10.18 -1.19 7.80
CA TYR A 154 11.03 -0.66 8.87
C TYR A 154 11.42 -1.73 9.90
N TYR A 155 10.48 -2.55 10.34
CA TYR A 155 10.77 -3.57 11.33
C TYR A 155 11.59 -4.74 10.77
N LEU A 156 11.37 -5.16 9.53
CA LEU A 156 12.21 -6.16 8.88
C LEU A 156 13.67 -5.68 8.80
N CYS A 157 13.90 -4.43 8.41
CA CYS A 157 15.23 -3.80 8.40
C CYS A 157 15.91 -3.78 9.79
N LYS A 158 15.14 -3.80 10.87
CA LYS A 158 15.68 -3.91 12.23
C LYS A 158 15.92 -5.35 12.69
N LYS A 159 15.24 -6.32 12.08
CA LYS A 159 15.26 -7.72 12.51
C LYS A 159 16.23 -8.58 11.73
N CYS A 160 16.25 -8.41 10.43
CA CYS A 160 17.09 -9.20 9.56
C CYS A 160 18.51 -8.63 9.57
N SER A 161 19.48 -9.41 10.05
CA SER A 161 20.89 -8.99 10.10
C SER A 161 21.51 -8.68 8.72
N TYR A 162 20.91 -9.19 7.64
CA TYR A 162 21.34 -8.97 6.26
C TYR A 162 20.67 -7.75 5.59
N LEU A 163 19.80 -7.04 6.30
CA LEU A 163 19.18 -5.80 5.83
C LEU A 163 19.84 -4.59 6.50
N GLU A 164 19.91 -3.49 5.76
CA GLU A 164 20.35 -2.21 6.33
C GLU A 164 19.24 -1.66 7.24
N SER A 165 19.64 -1.22 8.45
CA SER A 165 18.72 -0.55 9.36
C SER A 165 18.35 0.83 8.83
N ILE A 166 17.06 1.16 8.88
CA ILE A 166 16.51 2.42 8.40
C ILE A 166 15.70 3.12 9.49
N ASN A 167 15.50 4.43 9.36
CA ASN A 167 14.53 5.20 10.13
C ASN A 167 13.21 5.33 9.37
N GLN A 168 12.13 5.63 10.10
CA GLN A 168 10.83 5.81 9.47
C GLN A 168 10.78 7.08 8.61
N GLU A 169 11.56 8.12 8.94
CA GLU A 169 11.62 9.34 8.13
C GLU A 169 12.20 9.09 6.73
N GLU A 170 13.09 8.09 6.59
CA GLU A 170 13.77 7.76 5.32
C GLU A 170 12.85 7.15 4.27
N ILE A 171 11.63 6.74 4.65
CA ILE A 171 10.62 6.14 3.76
C ILE A 171 9.29 6.90 3.81
N LEU A 172 9.34 8.21 4.11
CA LEU A 172 8.16 9.07 4.09
C LEU A 172 7.68 9.37 2.67
N GLU A 173 8.60 9.69 1.77
CA GLU A 173 8.30 9.92 0.36
C GLU A 173 8.17 8.59 -0.39
N TYR A 174 7.29 8.56 -1.39
CA TYR A 174 7.03 7.32 -2.13
C TYR A 174 8.28 6.83 -2.89
N SER A 175 9.05 7.73 -3.48
CA SER A 175 10.27 7.40 -4.23
C SER A 175 11.28 6.65 -3.36
N ASP A 176 11.49 7.11 -2.13
CA ASP A 176 12.40 6.47 -1.18
C ASP A 176 11.83 5.15 -0.66
N PHE A 177 10.53 5.12 -0.32
CA PHE A 177 9.83 3.87 0.03
C PHE A 177 9.96 2.83 -1.08
N PHE A 178 9.72 3.21 -2.34
CA PHE A 178 9.77 2.32 -3.50
C PHE A 178 11.17 1.71 -3.68
N ARG A 179 12.21 2.55 -3.63
CA ARG A 179 13.60 2.09 -3.73
C ARG A 179 13.97 1.14 -2.59
N MET A 180 13.61 1.50 -1.36
CA MET A 180 13.89 0.68 -0.18
C MET A 180 13.14 -0.65 -0.24
N TYR A 181 11.86 -0.62 -0.62
CA TYR A 181 11.02 -1.80 -0.78
C TYR A 181 11.63 -2.82 -1.74
N LEU A 182 11.99 -2.37 -2.95
CA LEU A 182 12.61 -3.25 -3.94
C LEU A 182 13.97 -3.79 -3.49
N THR A 183 14.74 -2.97 -2.77
CA THR A 183 16.03 -3.38 -2.21
C THR A 183 15.83 -4.49 -1.17
N VAL A 184 14.90 -4.30 -0.23
CA VAL A 184 14.59 -5.30 0.80
C VAL A 184 14.04 -6.58 0.18
N LEU A 185 13.08 -6.48 -0.76
CA LEU A 185 12.55 -7.64 -1.47
C LEU A 185 13.66 -8.42 -2.19
N GLY A 186 14.54 -7.72 -2.91
CA GLY A 186 15.68 -8.36 -3.59
C GLY A 186 16.63 -9.06 -2.62
N LEU A 187 16.93 -8.46 -1.47
CA LEU A 187 17.78 -9.06 -0.44
C LEU A 187 17.11 -10.28 0.21
N ILE A 188 15.80 -10.22 0.49
CA ILE A 188 15.02 -11.36 1.00
C ILE A 188 15.02 -12.50 -0.02
N ASN A 189 14.72 -12.21 -1.28
CA ASN A 189 14.71 -13.20 -2.36
C ASN A 189 16.07 -13.90 -2.50
N ASN A 190 17.16 -13.12 -2.47
CA ASN A 190 18.52 -13.64 -2.51
C ASN A 190 18.86 -14.49 -1.27
N HIS A 191 18.49 -14.02 -0.08
CA HIS A 191 18.78 -14.71 1.18
C HIS A 191 18.03 -16.04 1.30
N LEU A 192 16.77 -16.09 0.86
CA LEU A 192 15.89 -17.26 0.96
C LEU A 192 15.91 -18.17 -0.29
N GLY A 193 16.60 -17.76 -1.35
CA GLY A 193 16.62 -18.46 -2.63
C GLY A 193 15.21 -18.59 -3.24
N THR A 194 14.50 -17.47 -3.31
CA THR A 194 13.08 -17.36 -3.76
C THR A 194 12.95 -16.27 -4.81
N ASP A 195 11.77 -16.19 -5.45
CA ASP A 195 11.45 -15.23 -6.51
C ASP A 195 10.12 -14.50 -6.25
N TYR A 196 9.86 -14.13 -4.99
CA TYR A 196 8.64 -13.42 -4.63
C TYR A 196 8.47 -12.14 -5.44
N SER A 197 7.25 -11.94 -5.96
CA SER A 197 6.85 -10.71 -6.65
C SER A 197 6.59 -9.57 -5.66
N VAL A 198 6.40 -8.35 -6.17
CA VAL A 198 5.97 -7.23 -5.32
C VAL A 198 4.56 -7.50 -4.78
N SER A 199 3.67 -8.10 -5.58
CA SER A 199 2.35 -8.51 -5.11
C SER A 199 2.43 -9.52 -3.96
N ASP A 200 3.29 -10.53 -4.05
CA ASP A 200 3.47 -11.53 -2.98
C ASP A 200 3.98 -10.89 -1.69
N PHE A 201 4.96 -9.99 -1.83
CA PHE A 201 5.53 -9.31 -0.69
C PHE A 201 4.54 -8.32 -0.05
N ASP A 202 3.72 -7.63 -0.84
CA ASP A 202 2.65 -6.76 -0.33
C ASP A 202 1.61 -7.56 0.48
N LYS A 203 1.20 -8.73 -0.01
CA LYS A 203 0.28 -9.63 0.72
C LYS A 203 0.87 -10.03 2.07
N TYR A 204 2.15 -10.44 2.07
CA TYR A 204 2.87 -10.82 3.28
C TYR A 204 2.94 -9.66 4.29
N LEU A 205 3.47 -8.51 3.87
CA LEU A 205 3.64 -7.35 4.74
C LEU A 205 2.30 -6.91 5.34
N TRP A 206 1.25 -6.82 4.51
CA TRP A 206 -0.05 -6.36 4.95
C TRP A 206 -0.73 -7.34 5.91
N LYS A 207 -0.75 -8.65 5.58
CA LYS A 207 -1.42 -9.65 6.43
C LYS A 207 -0.71 -9.77 7.77
N TYR A 208 0.62 -9.82 7.77
CA TYR A 208 1.40 -9.91 9.00
C TYR A 208 1.21 -8.66 9.87
N ALA A 209 1.30 -7.46 9.30
CA ALA A 209 1.07 -6.22 10.04
C ALA A 209 -0.34 -6.14 10.66
N LYS A 210 -1.36 -6.59 9.90
CA LYS A 210 -2.76 -6.52 10.33
C LYS A 210 -3.04 -7.48 11.48
N GLU A 211 -2.43 -8.66 11.48
CA GLU A 211 -2.57 -9.63 12.57
C GLU A 211 -1.88 -9.19 13.84
N LEU A 212 -0.69 -8.60 13.75
CA LEU A 212 -0.05 -7.97 14.90
C LEU A 212 -0.95 -6.91 15.55
N ARG A 213 -1.80 -6.22 14.77
CA ARG A 213 -2.70 -5.19 15.28
C ARG A 213 -3.96 -5.73 15.97
N ASN A 214 -4.41 -6.97 15.72
CA ASN A 214 -5.77 -7.41 16.09
C ASN A 214 -5.84 -7.89 17.56
N PRO A 215 -6.59 -7.23 18.45
CA PRO A 215 -6.60 -7.53 19.89
C PRO A 215 -7.52 -8.69 20.34
N GLU A 216 -8.19 -9.39 19.42
CA GLU A 216 -9.17 -10.45 19.75
C GLU A 216 -8.64 -11.89 19.64
N ASP A 217 -7.36 -12.07 19.35
CA ASP A 217 -6.67 -13.35 19.52
C ASP A 217 -5.94 -13.31 20.88
N PRO A 218 -6.30 -14.16 21.87
CA PRO A 218 -5.67 -14.14 23.20
C PRO A 218 -4.17 -14.47 23.19
N GLU A 219 -3.60 -14.90 22.04
CA GLU A 219 -2.15 -14.97 21.83
C GLU A 219 -1.57 -13.78 21.04
N ALA A 220 -2.38 -13.00 20.31
CA ALA A 220 -1.95 -11.78 19.64
C ALA A 220 -2.16 -10.57 20.56
N VAL A 221 -1.08 -10.19 21.25
CA VAL A 221 -1.02 -8.98 22.06
C VAL A 221 -1.47 -7.78 21.22
N SER A 222 -2.47 -7.05 21.69
CA SER A 222 -2.95 -5.79 21.10
C SER A 222 -1.79 -4.83 20.76
N VAL A 223 -1.33 -4.82 19.51
CA VAL A 223 -0.28 -3.90 19.06
C VAL A 223 -0.91 -2.60 18.58
N ASP A 224 -0.84 -1.59 19.45
CA ASP A 224 -1.11 -0.22 19.05
C ASP A 224 0.04 0.28 18.17
N ILE A 225 -0.17 0.33 16.85
CA ILE A 225 0.87 0.66 15.85
C ILE A 225 1.46 2.06 15.96
N GLY A 226 1.06 2.92 16.91
CA GLY A 226 1.77 4.16 17.23
C GLY A 226 1.88 5.08 16.02
N ILE A 227 0.78 5.79 15.77
CA ILE A 227 0.62 6.85 14.78
C ILE A 227 1.48 8.05 15.19
#